data_AF-A0A932CPQ8-F1
#
_entry.id   AF-A0A932CPQ8-F1
#
_cell.length_a   1.000
_cell.length_b   1.000
_cell.length_c   1.000
_cell.angle_alpha   90.00
_cell.angle_beta   90.00
_cell.angle_gamma   90.00
#
_symmetry.space_group_name_H-M   'P 1'
#
loop_
_entity.id
_entity.type
_entity.pdbx_description
1 polymer ?
#
loop_
_entity_poly.entity_id
_entity_poly.type
_entity_poly.pdbx_seq_one_letter_code
_entity_poly.pdbx_strand_id
1 'polypeptide(L)' 'MGTPIGGTVEILSGLDPELLYRSPEPDDMAEKILQFLARSEAELKGLRERCRQFVLAHYDWDLVTQRLMEVMQELADRST' A
#
# COMPACT_ATOMS: atom_id res chain seq x y z
N MET A 1 8.95 -1.26 1.26
CA MET A 1 9.47 -1.34 -0.12
C MET A 1 8.95 -2.62 -0.74
N GLY A 2 8.76 -2.68 -2.06
CA GLY A 2 8.19 -3.86 -2.70
C GLY A 2 8.43 -3.91 -4.19
N THR A 3 8.20 -5.08 -4.78
CA THR A 3 8.36 -5.31 -6.22
C THR A 3 7.36 -4.49 -7.04
N PRO A 4 7.71 -4.08 -8.25
CA PRO A 4 6.80 -3.41 -9.16
C PRO A 4 5.88 -4.41 -9.88
N ILE A 5 5.26 -5.34 -9.14
CA ILE A 5 4.43 -6.41 -9.68
C ILE A 5 3.13 -6.57 -8.87
N GLY A 6 1.99 -6.69 -9.55
CA GLY A 6 0.69 -7.03 -8.96
C GLY A 6 0.20 -6.01 -7.91
N GLY A 7 -0.52 -6.51 -6.90
CA GLY A 7 -1.13 -5.67 -5.87
C GLY A 7 -0.14 -4.84 -5.04
N THR A 8 1.15 -5.17 -5.06
CA THR A 8 2.19 -4.32 -4.46
C THR A 8 2.29 -2.96 -5.15
N VAL A 9 2.10 -2.91 -6.48
CA VAL A 9 2.03 -1.65 -7.25
C VAL A 9 0.83 -0.83 -6.80
N GLU A 10 -0.33 -1.45 -6.70
CA GLU A 10 -1.58 -0.79 -6.31
C GLU A 10 -1.46 -0.15 -4.92
N ILE A 11 -0.96 -0.90 -3.93
CA ILE A 11 -0.82 -0.42 -2.55
C ILE A 11 0.25 0.67 -2.46
N LEU A 12 1.45 0.43 -2.98
CA LEU A 12 2.58 1.33 -2.76
C LEU A 12 2.49 2.60 -3.63
N SER A 13 1.91 2.55 -4.82
CA SER A 13 1.71 3.76 -5.65
C SER A 13 0.73 4.74 -5.00
N GLY A 14 -0.27 4.24 -4.27
CA GLY A 14 -1.21 5.07 -3.53
C GLY A 14 -0.61 5.70 -2.26
N LEU A 15 0.37 5.02 -1.65
CA LEU A 15 1.04 5.50 -0.44
C LEU A 15 2.21 6.44 -0.77
N ASP A 16 3.19 5.94 -1.51
CA ASP A 16 4.46 6.59 -1.84
C ASP A 16 5.15 5.77 -2.95
N PRO A 17 5.09 6.20 -4.22
CA PRO A 17 5.71 5.48 -5.34
C PRO A 17 7.22 5.25 -5.16
N GLU A 18 7.90 6.07 -4.37
CA GLU A 18 9.33 5.91 -4.04
C GLU A 18 9.59 4.68 -3.16
N LEU A 19 8.57 3.94 -2.72
CA LEU A 19 8.73 2.65 -2.03
C LEU A 19 8.81 1.47 -2.99
N LEU A 20 8.51 1.64 -4.28
CA LEU A 20 8.66 0.58 -5.27
C LEU A 20 10.13 0.38 -5.67
N TYR A 21 10.55 -0.87 -5.81
CA TYR A 21 11.80 -1.21 -6.49
C TYR A 21 11.71 -0.83 -7.97
N ARG A 22 12.85 -0.49 -8.57
CA ARG A 22 12.93 -0.17 -10.01
C ARG A 22 12.52 -1.37 -10.87
N SER A 23 12.96 -2.56 -10.50
CA SER A 23 12.63 -3.84 -11.12
C SER A 23 12.61 -4.94 -10.05
N PRO A 24 12.17 -6.17 -10.37
CA PRO A 24 12.27 -7.31 -9.46
C PRO A 24 13.67 -7.92 -9.41
N GLU A 25 14.68 -7.34 -10.08
CA GLU A 25 16.03 -7.87 -10.08
C GLU A 25 16.73 -7.66 -8.72
N PRO A 26 17.54 -8.63 -8.25
CA PRO A 26 18.20 -8.55 -6.95
C PRO A 26 19.04 -7.28 -6.75
N ASP A 27 19.77 -6.84 -7.78
CA ASP A 27 20.63 -5.66 -7.71
C ASP A 27 19.82 -4.37 -7.46
N ASP A 28 18.66 -4.25 -8.10
CA ASP A 28 17.75 -3.12 -7.92
C ASP A 28 17.11 -3.10 -6.52
N MET A 29 16.81 -4.28 -5.96
CA MET A 29 16.34 -4.38 -4.58
C MET A 29 17.43 -4.00 -3.59
N ALA A 30 18.65 -4.50 -3.78
CA ALA A 30 19.79 -4.23 -2.92
C ALA A 30 20.14 -2.73 -2.92
N GLU A 31 20.18 -2.09 -4.09
CA GLU A 31 20.40 -0.65 -4.22
C GLU A 31 19.39 0.15 -3.38
N LYS A 32 18.10 -0.18 -3.50
CA LYS A 32 17.06 0.55 -2.77
C LYS A 32 17.07 0.28 -1.27
N ILE A 33 17.40 -0.94 -0.85
CA ILE A 33 17.56 -1.27 0.57
C ILE A 33 18.68 -0.42 1.18
N LEU A 34 19.82 -0.28 0.50
CA LEU A 34 20.92 0.57 0.96
C LEU A 34 20.51 2.04 1.05
N GLN A 35 19.81 2.58 0.03
CA GLN A 35 19.26 3.94 0.06
C GLN A 35 18.28 4.15 1.22
N PHE A 36 17.43 3.16 1.51
CA PHE A 36 16.47 3.22 2.60
C PHE A 36 17.15 3.23 3.97
N LEU A 37 18.20 2.42 4.15
CA LEU A 37 18.98 2.36 5.39
C LEU A 37 19.78 3.64 5.67
N ALA A 38 20.06 4.45 4.64
CA ALA A 38 20.71 5.75 4.79
C ALA A 38 19.79 6.88 5.27
N ARG A 39 18.47 6.63 5.38
CA ARG A 39 17.50 7.64 5.85
C ARG A 39 17.69 7.95 7.33
N SER A 40 17.44 9.20 7.70
CA SER A 40 17.44 9.65 9.09
C SER A 40 16.27 9.06 9.88
N GLU A 41 16.43 8.99 11.21
CA GLU A 41 15.35 8.56 12.12
C GLU A 41 14.07 9.40 11.97
N ALA A 42 14.22 10.71 11.70
CA ALA A 42 13.10 11.61 11.47
C ALA A 42 12.31 11.24 10.21
N GLU A 43 13.00 10.93 9.10
CA GLU A 43 12.36 10.47 7.86
C GLU A 43 11.65 9.12 8.06
N LEU A 44 12.29 8.18 8.79
CA LEU A 44 11.71 6.87 9.08
C LEU A 44 10.47 6.98 9.98
N LYS A 45 10.49 7.85 10.99
CA LYS A 45 9.33 8.13 11.84
C LYS A 45 8.19 8.73 11.03
N GLY A 46 8.48 9.71 10.17
CA GLY A 46 7.49 10.32 9.29
C GLY A 46 6.87 9.29 8.34
N LEU A 47 7.68 8.40 7.76
CA LEU A 47 7.20 7.32 6.90
C LEU A 47 6.29 6.34 7.66
N ARG A 48 6.69 5.92 8.86
CA ARG A 48 5.89 5.01 9.70
C ARG A 48 4.49 5.56 9.95
N GLU A 49 4.39 6.84 10.26
CA GLU A 49 3.10 7.50 10.50
C GLU A 49 2.25 7.51 9.23
N ARG A 50 2.82 7.90 8.08
CA ARG A 50 2.10 7.88 6.80
C ARG A 50 1.60 6.48 6.44
N CYS A 51 2.42 5.45 6.61
CA CYS A 51 2.01 4.07 6.38
C CYS A 51 0.80 3.70 7.24
N ARG A 52 0.80 4.06 8.53
CA ARG A 52 -0.32 3.78 9.44
C ARG A 52 -1.59 4.48 8.99
N GLN A 53 -1.51 5.78 8.72
CA GLN A 53 -2.66 6.57 8.29
C GLN A 53 -3.24 6.05 6.97
N PHE A 54 -2.38 5.69 6.02
CA PHE A 54 -2.82 5.13 4.74
C PHE A 54 -3.57 3.79 4.90
N VAL A 55 -3.05 2.87 5.72
CA VAL A 55 -3.74 1.60 5.95
C VAL A 55 -5.10 1.80 6.60
N LEU A 56 -5.19 2.66 7.63
CA LEU A 56 -6.47 2.94 8.30
C LEU A 56 -7.47 3.66 7.39
N ALA A 57 -7.01 4.49 6.45
CA ALA A 57 -7.89 5.21 5.54
C ALA A 57 -8.43 4.36 4.39
N HIS A 58 -7.70 3.32 3.97
CA HIS A 58 -8.00 2.60 2.72
C HIS A 58 -8.30 1.11 2.90
N TYR A 59 -7.77 0.48 3.94
CA TYR A 59 -7.78 -0.98 4.14
C TYR A 59 -8.31 -1.39 5.52
N ASP A 60 -8.99 -0.49 6.23
CA ASP A 60 -9.64 -0.80 7.49
C ASP A 60 -10.79 -1.81 7.33
N TRP A 61 -10.97 -2.69 8.30
CA TRP A 61 -11.97 -3.75 8.22
C TRP A 61 -13.40 -3.22 8.22
N ASP A 62 -13.70 -2.18 9.00
CA ASP A 62 -15.04 -1.60 9.04
C ASP A 62 -15.36 -0.97 7.69
N LEU A 63 -14.37 -0.28 7.08
CA LEU A 63 -14.49 0.27 5.73
C LEU A 63 -14.74 -0.81 4.67
N VAL A 64 -13.93 -1.88 4.68
CA VAL A 64 -13.99 -2.94 3.66
C VAL A 64 -15.28 -3.74 3.79
N THR A 65 -15.69 -4.08 5.02
CA THR A 65 -16.93 -4.82 5.27
C THR A 65 -18.17 -4.00 4.90
N GLN A 66 -18.19 -2.70 5.21
CA GLN A 66 -19.26 -1.80 4.79
C GLN A 66 -19.41 -1.78 3.26
N ARG A 67 -18.33 -1.55 2.52
CA ARG A 67 -18.36 -1.53 1.04
C ARG A 67 -18.83 -2.86 0.47
N LEU A 68 -18.40 -3.97 1.07
CA LEU A 68 -18.82 -5.29 0.64
C LEU A 68 -20.33 -5.50 0.86
N MET A 69 -20.87 -5.06 2.01
CA MET A 69 -22.30 -5.13 2.29
C MET A 69 -23.13 -4.28 1.32
N GLU A 70 -22.67 -3.07 0.99
CA GLU A 70 -23.32 -2.19 0.00
C GLU A 70 -23.44 -2.91 -1.35
N VAL A 71 -22.36 -3.52 -1.85
CA VAL A 71 -22.38 -4.28 -3.10
C VAL A 71 -23.31 -5.50 -3.01
N MET A 72 -23.31 -6.23 -1.88
CA MET A 72 -24.23 -7.36 -1.70
C MET A 72 -25.70 -6.93 -1.73
N GLN A 73 -26.04 -5.80 -1.09
CA GLN A 73 -27.40 -5.28 -1.09
C GLN A 73 -27.83 -4.85 -2.50
N GLU A 74 -26.97 -4.14 -3.23
CA GLU A 74 -27.25 -3.76 -4.62
C GLU A 74 -27.55 -4.97 -5.52
N LEU A 75 -26.81 -6.07 -5.34
CA LEU A 75 -27.02 -7.30 -6.11
C LEU A 75 -28.34 -8.01 -5.74
N ALA A 76 -28.70 -7.98 -4.45
CA ALA A 76 -29.98 -8.53 -3.98
C ALA A 76 -31.17 -7.75 -4.57
N ASP A 77 -31.08 -6.42 -4.56
CA ASP A 77 -32.14 -5.54 -5.06
C ASP A 77 -32.35 -5.69 -6.58
N ARG A 78 -31.28 -5.95 -7.36
CA ARG A 78 -31.37 -6.19 -8.81
C ARG A 78 -31.93 -7.57 -9.17
N SER A 79 -31.95 -8.49 -8.23
CA SER A 79 -32.41 -9.88 -8.43
C SER A 79 -33.89 -10.07 -8.08
N THR A 80 -34.56 -9.02 -7.61
CA THR A 80 -35.98 -8.97 -7.24
C THR A 80 -36.76 -8.16 -8.27
#